data_AF-A0A3L7PJV4-F1
#
_entry.id   AF-A0A3L7PJV4-F1
#
_cell.length_a   1.000
_cell.length_b   1.000
_cell.length_c   1.000
_cell.angle_alpha   90.00
_cell.angle_beta   90.00
_cell.angle_gamma   90.00
#
_symmetry.space_group_name_H-M   'P 1'
#
loop_
_entity.id
_entity.type
_entity.pdbx_description
1 polymer ?
#
loop_
_entity_poly.entity_id
_entity_poly.type
_entity_poly.pdbx_seq_one_letter_code
_entity_poly.pdbx_strand_id
1 'polypeptide(L)'
;MNNPATTDVLTFADGDEADVAVCVDEAARRATELNHQLRDELLLYCLHGLLHAGGMDDQTPVDFAAMHGEENRLLRAIGLGEIFGAIKR
;
A
#
# COMPACT_ATOMS: atom_id res chain seq x y z
N MET A 1 -11.48 -3.75 -12.77
CA MET A 1 -12.23 -3.71 -11.50
C MET A 1 -13.61 -4.35 -11.68
N ASN A 2 -13.76 -5.63 -11.37
CA ASN A 2 -15.06 -6.32 -11.20
C ASN A 2 -14.83 -7.63 -10.42
N ASN A 3 -14.15 -7.50 -9.28
CA ASN A 3 -13.75 -8.59 -8.41
C ASN A 3 -14.48 -8.42 -7.07
N PRO A 4 -15.34 -9.36 -6.65
CA PRO A 4 -16.06 -9.27 -5.38
C PRO A 4 -15.19 -9.66 -4.17
N ALA A 5 -13.95 -10.08 -4.38
CA ALA A 5 -13.03 -10.40 -3.30
C ALA A 5 -12.67 -9.15 -2.49
N THR A 6 -12.40 -9.36 -1.20
CA THR A 6 -11.88 -8.32 -0.33
C THR A 6 -10.54 -7.80 -0.84
N THR A 7 -10.33 -6.50 -0.73
CA THR A 7 -9.06 -5.82 -1.03
C THR A 7 -8.72 -4.86 0.10
N ASP A 8 -7.44 -4.56 0.21
CA ASP A 8 -6.87 -3.60 1.17
C ASP A 8 -7.15 -2.15 0.79
N VAL A 9 -6.94 -1.79 -0.48
CA VAL A 9 -7.10 -0.42 -0.98
C VAL A 9 -7.73 -0.39 -2.37
N LEU A 10 -8.52 0.66 -2.63
CA LEU A 10 -9.01 1.01 -3.96
C LEU A 10 -8.66 2.46 -4.26
N THR A 11 -8.20 2.70 -5.48
CA THR A 11 -7.83 4.04 -5.97
C THR A 11 -8.72 4.42 -7.13
N PHE A 12 -9.30 5.61 -7.06
CA PHE A 12 -10.13 6.21 -8.09
C PHE A 12 -9.48 7.53 -8.50
N ALA A 13 -8.74 7.53 -9.62
CA ALA A 13 -8.08 8.71 -10.15
C ALA A 13 -8.89 9.33 -11.30
N ASP A 14 -9.00 10.66 -11.29
CA ASP A 14 -9.59 11.47 -12.38
C ASP A 14 -8.73 12.72 -12.61
N GLY A 15 -7.88 12.67 -13.65
CA GLY A 15 -6.91 13.73 -13.93
C GLY A 15 -5.90 13.88 -12.79
N ASP A 16 -5.88 15.06 -12.17
CA ASP A 16 -4.98 15.41 -11.05
C ASP A 16 -5.61 15.15 -9.67
N GLU A 17 -6.85 14.65 -9.62
CA GLU A 17 -7.56 14.31 -8.39
C GLU A 17 -7.61 12.80 -8.18
N ALA A 18 -7.58 12.36 -6.93
CA ALA A 18 -7.72 10.95 -6.59
C ALA A 18 -8.42 10.74 -5.24
N ASP A 19 -9.34 9.79 -5.23
CA ASP A 19 -9.92 9.22 -4.01
C ASP A 19 -9.25 7.88 -3.70
N VAL A 20 -8.80 7.71 -2.46
CA VAL A 20 -8.21 6.46 -1.98
C VAL A 20 -9.06 5.91 -0.84
N ALA A 21 -9.71 4.77 -1.07
CA ALA A 21 -10.49 4.05 -0.08
C ALA A 21 -9.64 2.96 0.55
N VAL A 22 -9.44 3.01 1.87
CA VAL A 22 -8.59 2.09 2.63
C VAL A 22 -9.45 1.22 3.56
N CYS A 23 -9.27 -0.09 3.51
CA CYS A 23 -9.96 -1.05 4.36
C CYS A 23 -9.22 -1.23 5.69
N VAL A 24 -9.74 -0.62 6.76
CA VAL A 24 -9.12 -0.66 8.10
C VAL A 24 -9.12 -2.07 8.69
N ASP A 25 -10.17 -2.87 8.43
CA ASP A 25 -10.28 -4.24 8.93
C ASP A 25 -9.20 -5.14 8.31
N GLU A 26 -8.92 -4.98 7.01
CA GLU A 26 -7.82 -5.69 6.36
C GLU A 26 -6.47 -5.23 6.90
N ALA A 27 -6.27 -3.92 7.09
CA ALA A 27 -5.03 -3.40 7.68
C ALA A 27 -4.80 -3.98 9.09
N ALA A 28 -5.84 -4.10 9.91
CA ALA A 28 -5.75 -4.70 11.24
C ALA A 28 -5.42 -6.20 11.19
N ARG A 29 -6.05 -6.93 10.25
CA ARG A 29 -5.76 -8.35 10.02
C ARG A 29 -4.30 -8.55 9.60
N ARG A 30 -3.82 -7.78 8.62
CA ARG A 30 -2.46 -7.87 8.08
C ARG A 30 -1.40 -7.42 9.07
N ALA A 31 -1.63 -6.33 9.80
CA ALA A 31 -0.75 -5.90 10.89
C ALA A 31 -0.58 -7.00 11.96
N THR A 32 -1.66 -7.73 12.28
CA THR A 32 -1.60 -8.87 13.20
C THR A 32 -0.81 -10.04 12.61
N GLU A 33 -1.09 -10.44 11.36
CA GLU A 33 -0.40 -11.54 10.67
C GLU A 33 1.10 -11.28 10.48
N LEU A 34 1.48 -10.03 10.21
CA LEU A 34 2.85 -9.60 9.92
C LEU A 34 3.58 -9.01 11.14
N ASN A 35 2.91 -8.94 12.30
CA ASN A 35 3.45 -8.40 13.55
C ASN A 35 3.88 -6.91 13.48
N HIS A 36 3.18 -6.11 12.68
CA HIS A 36 3.39 -4.66 12.54
C HIS A 36 2.39 -3.86 13.37
N GLN A 37 2.53 -2.53 13.42
CA GLN A 37 1.49 -1.67 13.99
C GLN A 37 0.41 -1.44 12.92
N LEU A 38 -0.86 -1.36 13.35
CA LEU A 38 -1.97 -0.98 12.46
C LEU A 38 -1.68 0.33 11.70
N ARG A 39 -1.06 1.30 12.38
CA ARG A 39 -0.67 2.57 11.78
C ARG A 39 0.29 2.40 10.60
N ASP A 40 1.22 1.45 10.68
CA ASP A 40 2.22 1.22 9.65
C ASP A 40 1.55 0.61 8.41
N GLU A 41 0.62 -0.34 8.61
CA GLU A 41 -0.14 -0.95 7.53
C GLU A 41 -1.09 0.05 6.85
N LEU A 42 -1.78 0.89 7.64
CA LEU A 42 -2.61 1.97 7.09
C LEU A 42 -1.80 2.98 6.27
N LEU A 43 -0.59 3.33 6.75
CA LEU A 43 0.30 4.21 6.01
C LEU A 43 0.75 3.56 4.70
N LEU A 44 1.09 2.27 4.74
CA LEU A 44 1.45 1.50 3.56
C LEU A 44 0.33 1.52 2.53
N TYR A 45 -0.93 1.28 2.93
CA TYR A 45 -2.08 1.30 2.02
C TYR A 45 -2.35 2.69 1.44
N CYS A 46 -2.23 3.76 2.25
CA CYS A 46 -2.34 5.13 1.74
C CYS A 46 -1.25 5.44 0.71
N LEU A 47 -0.01 5.02 0.97
CA LEU A 47 1.10 5.21 0.05
C LEU A 47 0.91 4.41 -1.23
N HIS A 48 0.46 3.16 -1.12
CA HIS A 48 0.14 2.29 -2.24
C HIS A 48 -0.94 2.92 -3.14
N GLY A 49 -2.03 3.42 -2.55
CA GLY A 49 -3.08 4.12 -3.29
C GLY A 49 -2.59 5.39 -3.98
N LEU A 50 -1.72 6.16 -3.34
CA LEU A 50 -1.06 7.33 -3.97
C LEU A 50 -0.18 6.94 -5.17
N LEU A 51 0.55 5.84 -5.09
CA LEU A 51 1.38 5.36 -6.20
C LEU A 51 0.52 4.90 -7.38
N HIS A 52 -0.61 4.24 -7.13
CA HIS A 52 -1.60 3.95 -8.17
C HIS A 52 -2.17 5.22 -8.81
N ALA A 53 -2.51 6.23 -8.01
CA ALA A 53 -2.97 7.52 -8.54
C ALA A 53 -1.88 8.19 -9.40
N GLY A 54 -0.60 7.98 -9.07
CA GLY A 54 0.56 8.40 -9.87
C GLY A 54 0.83 7.56 -11.13
N GLY A 55 0.01 6.55 -11.42
CA GLY A 55 0.10 5.71 -12.62
C GLY A 55 0.98 4.46 -12.48
N MET A 56 1.42 4.11 -11.27
CA MET A 56 2.05 2.81 -11.04
C MET A 56 1.00 1.69 -10.96
N ASP A 57 1.41 0.48 -11.29
CA ASP A 57 0.57 -0.72 -11.22
C ASP A 57 1.37 -1.86 -10.57
N ASP A 58 0.68 -2.92 -10.16
CA ASP A 58 1.26 -4.06 -9.44
C ASP A 58 0.73 -5.43 -9.91
N GLN A 59 -0.04 -5.46 -11.01
CA GLN A 59 -0.68 -6.68 -11.51
C GLN A 59 0.30 -7.72 -12.10
N THR A 60 1.56 -7.35 -12.34
CA THR A 60 2.61 -8.27 -12.77
C THR A 60 3.70 -8.40 -11.71
N PRO A 61 4.44 -9.53 -11.64
CA PRO A 61 5.51 -9.68 -10.66
C PRO A 61 6.61 -8.60 -10.76
N VAL A 62 6.84 -8.06 -11.96
CA VAL A 62 7.83 -7.01 -12.19
C VAL A 62 7.33 -5.68 -11.66
N ASP A 63 6.09 -5.32 -11.98
CA ASP A 63 5.48 -4.06 -11.56
C ASP A 63 5.24 -4.06 -10.04
N PHE A 64 4.79 -5.19 -9.48
CA PHE A 64 4.69 -5.43 -8.04
C PHE A 64 6.01 -5.14 -7.31
N ALA A 65 7.12 -5.71 -7.80
CA ALA A 65 8.43 -5.48 -7.19
C ALA A 65 8.89 -4.02 -7.32
N ALA A 66 8.58 -3.38 -8.45
CA ALA A 66 8.91 -1.97 -8.67
C ALA A 66 8.13 -1.04 -7.73
N MET A 67 6.82 -1.25 -7.60
CA MET A 67 5.93 -0.45 -6.76
C MET A 67 6.27 -0.58 -5.27
N HIS A 68 6.46 -1.80 -4.76
CA HIS A 68 6.87 -2.01 -3.38
C HIS A 68 8.30 -1.51 -3.09
N GLY A 69 9.19 -1.53 -4.10
CA GLY A 69 10.49 -0.87 -4.01
C GLY A 69 10.37 0.64 -3.82
N GLU A 70 9.44 1.27 -4.54
CA GLU A 70 9.16 2.70 -4.44
C GLU A 70 8.51 3.08 -3.10
N GLU A 71 7.59 2.25 -2.59
CA GLU A 71 7.02 2.43 -1.24
C GLU A 71 8.13 2.47 -0.18
N ASN A 72 9.01 1.47 -0.17
CA ASN A 72 10.12 1.41 0.77
C ASN A 72 11.10 2.57 0.59
N ARG A 73 11.34 3.02 -0.65
CA ARG A 73 12.15 4.22 -0.92
C ARG A 73 11.55 5.46 -0.27
N LEU A 74 10.24 5.68 -0.42
CA LEU A 74 9.52 6.84 0.11
C LEU A 74 9.42 6.79 1.64
N LEU A 75 9.10 5.63 2.22
CA LEU A 75 9.08 5.42 3.67
C LEU A 75 10.43 5.70 4.32
N ARG A 76 11.53 5.26 3.69
CA ARG A 76 12.90 5.60 4.12
C ARG A 76 13.17 7.10 4.02
N ALA A 77 12.74 7.75 2.92
CA ALA A 77 12.94 9.18 2.72
C ALA A 77 12.25 10.05 3.78
N ILE A 78 11.11 9.60 4.31
CA ILE A 78 10.38 10.27 5.39
C ILE A 78 10.77 9.78 6.80
N GLY A 79 11.80 8.93 6.92
CA GLY A 79 12.37 8.51 8.19
C GLY A 79 11.64 7.38 8.91
N LEU A 80 10.76 6.64 8.24
CA LEU A 80 10.00 5.53 8.83
C LEU A 80 10.59 4.15 8.56
N GLY A 81 11.63 4.06 7.72
CA GLY A 81 12.29 2.79 7.40
C GLY A 81 11.55 2.02 6.31
N GLU A 82 11.53 0.69 6.43
CA GLU A 82 10.78 -0.20 5.53
C GLU A 82 9.64 -0.84 6.29
N ILE A 83 8.45 -0.83 5.69
CA ILE A 83 7.27 -1.50 6.23
C ILE A 83 6.97 -2.72 5.39
N PHE A 84 6.95 -2.56 4.06
CA PHE A 84 6.74 -3.69 3.15
C PHE A 84 7.92 -4.67 3.19
N GLY A 85 7.63 -5.95 3.43
CA GLY A 85 8.62 -7.02 3.49
C GLY A 85 9.55 -6.96 4.71
N ALA A 86 9.41 -5.96 5.58
CA ALA A 86 10.19 -5.84 6.79
C ALA A 86 9.67 -6.81 7.86
N ILE A 87 10.15 -8.06 7.86
CA ILE A 87 10.01 -8.91 9.05
C ILE A 87 11.00 -8.41 10.09
N LYS A 88 10.57 -7.51 10.98
CA LYS A 88 11.29 -7.20 12.23
C LYS A 88 10.32 -6.78 13.35
N ARG A 89 10.15 -7.64 14.34
CA ARG A 89 10.30 -7.20 15.74
C ARG A 89 11.49 -7.91 16.33
#